data_AF-A0A9D8PZQ4-F1
#
_entry.id   AF-A0A9D8PZQ4-F1
#
_cell.length_a   1.000
_cell.length_b   1.000
_cell.length_c   1.000
_cell.angle_alpha   90.00
_cell.angle_beta   90.00
_cell.angle_gamma   90.00
#
_symmetry.space_group_name_H-M   'P 1'
#
loop_
_entity.id
_entity.type
_entity.pdbx_description
1 polymer ?
#
loop_
_entity_poly.entity_id
_entity_poly.type
_entity_poly.pdbx_seq_one_letter_code
_entity_poly.pdbx_strand_id
1 'polypeptide(L)'
;RFRFVRCDFAADTGVAQLVYAFDDGPEMTETVTVPGAPFQLDGARAAAVQRALRLLHLIAGVSYYKAAVPAQVAIDGYAIDAATAALVETVYLNGLGEFAYRNGLNLRGRFRLPVEAQAEPAAQPLGLREHALVAIGGGKDSLVSIEALRHAGVAATVTWIGGSQLIRACAERTGLPMLNIGRTLAPELFELNRQGAWNGHIPVTAVNSAIMVLAALVQGVDQVVFSNERSASYGSQIAGTGEVNHQWSKGWAFEKAFGEHVQRHVAADLHYYSLLRPLSELAVARQFARTDYYDAHFSSCNRNFHILGERPVNRWCGVCPKCHFVFLALAPFMPKTRLVRIFGRNLLDDGEQAGGFDALLEFQ
;
A
#
# COMPACT_ATOMS: atom_id res chain seq x y z
N ARG A 1 -15.22 -10.62 20.05
CA ARG A 1 -14.86 -9.19 19.88
C ARG A 1 -13.45 -9.08 19.28
N PHE A 2 -13.16 -8.09 18.44
CA PHE A 2 -11.79 -7.80 17.99
C PHE A 2 -11.20 -6.67 18.85
N ARG A 3 -9.94 -6.81 19.27
CA ARG A 3 -9.30 -5.86 20.19
C ARG A 3 -8.01 -5.33 19.57
N PHE A 4 -7.88 -4.00 19.57
CA PHE A 4 -6.61 -3.31 19.41
C PHE A 4 -5.97 -3.20 20.80
N VAL A 5 -5.07 -4.14 21.12
CA VAL A 5 -4.57 -4.30 22.49
C VAL A 5 -3.59 -3.19 22.86
N ARG A 6 -2.47 -3.09 22.14
CA ARG A 6 -1.45 -2.04 22.34
C ARG A 6 -0.60 -1.85 21.10
N CYS A 7 0.09 -0.71 21.04
CA CYS A 7 1.15 -0.47 20.06
C CYS A 7 2.28 0.34 20.68
N ASP A 8 3.52 -0.05 20.39
CA ASP A 8 4.72 0.57 20.94
C ASP A 8 5.78 0.74 19.83
N PHE A 9 6.57 1.81 19.89
CA PHE A 9 7.70 2.03 18.99
C PHE A 9 8.99 2.19 19.79
N ALA A 10 9.91 1.25 19.61
CA ALA A 10 11.20 1.22 20.26
C ALA A 10 12.21 2.02 19.41
N ALA A 11 12.45 3.28 19.76
CA ALA A 11 13.30 4.19 18.97
C ALA A 11 14.77 3.75 18.90
N ASP A 12 15.24 2.99 19.89
CA ASP A 12 16.59 2.40 19.97
C ASP A 12 16.83 1.30 18.92
N THR A 13 15.78 0.58 18.54
CA THR A 13 15.84 -0.55 17.58
C THR A 13 15.09 -0.27 16.28
N GLY A 14 14.23 0.73 16.24
CA GLY A 14 13.39 1.07 15.09
C GLY A 14 12.19 0.13 14.89
N VAL A 15 11.80 -0.62 15.92
CA VAL A 15 10.74 -1.62 15.84
C VAL A 15 9.43 -1.06 16.39
N ALA A 16 8.40 -1.02 15.54
CA ALA A 16 7.02 -0.89 15.96
C ALA A 16 6.40 -2.27 16.20
N GLN A 17 5.74 -2.45 17.35
CA GLN A 17 4.93 -3.62 17.66
C GLN A 17 3.46 -3.21 17.65
N LEU A 18 2.62 -3.97 16.94
CA LEU A 18 1.18 -3.73 16.82
C LEU A 18 0.45 -5.00 17.29
N VAL A 19 -0.24 -4.92 18.42
CA VAL A 19 -0.79 -6.09 19.10
C VAL A 19 -2.31 -6.13 18.99
N TYR A 20 -2.85 -7.28 18.60
CA TYR A 20 -4.28 -7.52 18.42
C TYR A 20 -4.71 -8.79 19.13
N ALA A 21 -6.00 -8.93 19.44
CA ALA A 21 -6.55 -10.17 19.99
C ALA A 21 -8.02 -10.36 19.58
N PHE A 22 -8.47 -11.61 19.60
CA PHE A 22 -9.89 -11.95 19.60
C PHE A 22 -10.32 -12.34 21.00
N ASP A 23 -11.34 -11.67 21.53
CA ASP A 23 -11.89 -11.95 22.86
C ASP A 23 -10.79 -11.96 23.94
N ASP A 24 -10.64 -13.07 24.65
CA ASP A 24 -9.55 -13.32 25.62
C ASP A 24 -8.57 -14.38 25.10
N GLY A 25 -8.54 -14.57 23.79
CA GLY A 25 -7.62 -15.46 23.09
C GLY A 25 -6.19 -14.92 23.01
N PRO A 26 -5.29 -15.66 22.35
CA PRO A 26 -3.88 -15.30 22.25
C PRO A 26 -3.69 -13.96 21.54
N GLU A 27 -2.68 -13.21 22.00
CA GLU A 27 -2.25 -12.00 21.33
C GLU A 27 -1.55 -12.32 20.00
N MET A 28 -1.84 -11.52 18.99
CA MET A 28 -1.23 -11.55 17.68
C MET A 28 -0.41 -10.29 17.51
N THR A 29 0.91 -10.42 17.37
CA THR A 29 1.83 -9.28 17.27
C THR A 29 2.37 -9.14 15.85
N GLU A 30 2.01 -8.04 15.18
CA GLU A 30 2.68 -7.59 13.96
C GLU A 30 3.88 -6.73 14.31
N THR A 31 4.99 -6.88 13.57
CA THR A 31 6.14 -5.97 13.70
C THR A 31 6.43 -5.24 12.40
N VAL A 32 6.77 -3.95 12.53
CA VAL A 32 7.27 -3.11 11.44
C VAL A 32 8.64 -2.57 11.86
N THR A 33 9.67 -2.77 11.05
CA THR A 33 11.05 -2.40 11.38
C THR A 33 11.54 -1.32 10.41
N VAL A 34 11.76 -0.12 10.92
CA VAL A 34 12.37 1.00 10.19
C VAL A 34 13.87 1.00 10.48
N PRO A 35 14.74 0.72 9.49
CA PRO A 35 16.19 0.70 9.72
C PRO A 35 16.74 2.13 9.89
N GLY A 36 17.86 2.26 10.61
CA GLY A 36 18.50 3.53 10.92
C GLY A 36 18.47 3.93 12.39
N ALA A 37 17.96 3.06 13.27
CA ALA A 37 18.00 3.25 14.71
C ALA A 37 19.46 3.27 15.26
N PRO A 38 19.71 3.94 16.40
CA PRO A 38 18.75 4.61 17.27
C PRO A 38 18.23 5.94 16.69
N PHE A 39 16.94 6.20 16.84
CA PHE A 39 16.29 7.44 16.42
C PHE A 39 16.17 8.42 17.58
N GLN A 40 16.54 9.68 17.34
CA GLN A 40 16.33 10.77 18.28
C GLN A 40 14.95 11.39 18.02
N LEU A 41 14.03 11.16 18.95
CA LEU A 41 12.67 11.69 18.92
C LEU A 41 12.47 12.56 20.16
N ASP A 42 12.24 13.85 19.97
CA ASP A 42 11.99 14.81 21.05
C ASP A 42 10.64 15.52 20.87
N GLY A 43 10.13 16.06 21.99
CA GLY A 43 8.97 16.94 22.06
C GLY A 43 7.84 16.61 21.07
N ALA A 44 7.61 17.53 20.13
CA ALA A 44 6.53 17.44 19.15
C ALA A 44 6.69 16.28 18.16
N ARG A 45 7.93 15.91 17.80
CA ARG A 45 8.19 14.82 16.85
C ARG A 45 7.90 13.45 17.47
N ALA A 46 8.23 13.25 18.74
CA ALA A 46 7.85 12.05 19.49
C ALA A 46 6.32 11.90 19.58
N ALA A 47 5.60 12.99 19.85
CA ALA A 47 4.13 12.99 19.86
C ALA A 47 3.52 12.65 18.49
N ALA A 48 4.07 13.21 17.40
CA ALA A 48 3.63 12.90 16.04
C ALA A 48 3.89 11.43 15.66
N VAL A 49 5.05 10.87 16.04
CA VAL A 49 5.36 9.45 15.87
C VAL A 49 4.33 8.58 16.61
N GLN A 50 3.95 8.95 17.84
CA GLN A 50 2.94 8.20 18.60
C GLN A 50 1.56 8.26 17.93
N ARG A 51 1.16 9.41 17.37
CA ARG A 51 -0.10 9.53 16.62
C ARG A 51 -0.08 8.69 15.34
N ALA A 52 1.03 8.73 14.59
CA ALA A 52 1.22 7.89 13.40
C ALA A 52 1.23 6.39 13.73
N LEU A 53 1.84 6.00 14.87
CA LEU A 53 1.86 4.63 15.34
C LEU A 53 0.46 4.11 15.67
N ARG A 54 -0.36 4.90 16.38
CA ARG A 54 -1.76 4.57 16.66
C ARG A 54 -2.57 4.43 15.37
N LEU A 55 -2.39 5.36 14.42
CA LEU A 55 -3.05 5.27 13.11
C LEU A 55 -2.62 4.00 12.34
N LEU A 56 -1.33 3.65 12.38
CA LEU A 56 -0.81 2.42 11.80
C LEU A 56 -1.40 1.19 12.49
N HIS A 57 -1.49 1.15 13.82
CA HIS A 57 -2.11 0.06 14.57
C HIS A 57 -3.57 -0.15 14.13
N LEU A 58 -4.34 0.92 14.02
CA LEU A 58 -5.73 0.85 13.59
C LEU A 58 -5.88 0.36 12.13
N ILE A 59 -5.08 0.89 11.21
CA ILE A 59 -5.15 0.53 9.78
C ILE A 59 -4.60 -0.88 9.52
N ALA A 60 -3.45 -1.25 10.08
CA ALA A 60 -2.85 -2.57 9.88
C ALA A 60 -3.70 -3.71 10.48
N GLY A 61 -4.48 -3.40 11.53
CA GLY A 61 -5.44 -4.30 12.16
C GLY A 61 -6.46 -4.92 11.20
N VAL A 62 -6.68 -4.31 10.02
CA VAL A 62 -7.57 -4.82 8.97
C VAL A 62 -7.17 -6.25 8.54
N SER A 63 -5.87 -6.56 8.61
CA SER A 63 -5.32 -7.87 8.28
C SER A 63 -5.79 -8.97 9.24
N TYR A 64 -6.03 -8.62 10.51
CA TYR A 64 -6.45 -9.54 11.57
C TYR A 64 -7.97 -9.53 11.71
N TYR A 65 -8.60 -8.35 11.73
CA TYR A 65 -10.06 -8.20 11.85
C TYR A 65 -10.80 -9.07 10.84
N LYS A 66 -10.33 -9.11 9.58
CA LYS A 66 -10.98 -9.86 8.51
C LYS A 66 -11.11 -11.35 8.81
N ALA A 67 -10.25 -11.93 9.65
CA ALA A 67 -10.23 -13.37 9.93
C ALA A 67 -11.55 -13.87 10.55
N ALA A 68 -12.26 -13.00 11.30
CA ALA A 68 -13.52 -13.37 11.95
C ALA A 68 -14.67 -12.35 11.75
N VAL A 69 -14.37 -11.12 11.31
CA VAL A 69 -15.38 -10.05 11.07
C VAL A 69 -16.37 -9.86 12.23
N PRO A 70 -15.88 -9.74 13.49
CA PRO A 70 -16.77 -9.56 14.64
C PRO A 70 -17.51 -8.22 14.55
N ALA A 71 -18.69 -8.16 15.18
CA ALA A 71 -19.49 -6.94 15.26
C ALA A 71 -19.00 -5.96 16.34
N GLN A 72 -18.26 -6.46 17.33
CA GLN A 72 -17.75 -5.68 18.44
C GLN A 72 -16.25 -5.47 18.29
N VAL A 73 -15.81 -4.23 18.44
CA VAL A 73 -14.42 -3.79 18.36
C VAL A 73 -14.10 -2.96 19.60
N ALA A 74 -12.93 -3.16 20.18
CA ALA A 74 -12.44 -2.41 21.34
C ALA A 74 -11.00 -1.93 21.10
N ILE A 75 -10.62 -0.84 21.75
CA ILE A 75 -9.25 -0.34 21.81
C ILE A 75 -8.87 -0.29 23.30
N ASP A 76 -7.85 -1.04 23.69
CA ASP A 76 -7.52 -1.22 25.11
C ASP A 76 -6.45 -0.22 25.58
N GLY A 77 -5.45 0.06 24.73
CA GLY A 77 -4.26 0.82 25.12
C GLY A 77 -4.33 2.33 24.94
N TYR A 78 -5.37 2.86 24.27
CA TYR A 78 -5.51 4.30 24.03
C TYR A 78 -6.94 4.66 23.57
N ALA A 79 -7.28 5.95 23.71
CA ALA A 79 -8.52 6.52 23.17
C ALA A 79 -8.27 7.24 21.84
N ILE A 80 -9.31 7.33 21.00
CA ILE A 80 -9.28 8.04 19.72
C ILE A 80 -10.44 9.02 19.57
N ASP A 81 -10.24 10.03 18.73
CA ASP A 81 -11.26 11.01 18.39
C ASP A 81 -12.18 10.52 17.25
N ALA A 82 -13.27 11.26 17.04
CA ALA A 82 -14.26 10.92 16.02
C ALA A 82 -13.69 10.98 14.59
N ALA A 83 -12.72 11.86 14.33
CA ALA A 83 -12.12 12.02 13.00
C ALA A 83 -11.25 10.81 12.63
N THR A 84 -10.45 10.33 13.58
CA THR A 84 -9.65 9.11 13.45
C THR A 84 -10.55 7.90 13.25
N ALA A 85 -11.60 7.76 14.08
CA ALA A 85 -12.56 6.68 13.94
C ALA A 85 -13.21 6.67 12.54
N ALA A 86 -13.68 7.83 12.06
CA ALA A 86 -14.32 7.95 10.75
C ALA A 86 -13.40 7.56 9.58
N LEU A 87 -12.12 7.97 9.62
CA LEU A 87 -11.14 7.55 8.61
C LEU A 87 -10.95 6.03 8.62
N VAL A 88 -10.70 5.45 9.79
CA VAL A 88 -10.42 4.00 9.89
C VAL A 88 -11.65 3.18 9.51
N GLU A 89 -12.84 3.57 9.96
CA GLU A 89 -14.08 2.90 9.55
C GLU A 89 -14.30 2.96 8.02
N THR A 90 -13.95 4.08 7.38
CA THR A 90 -13.99 4.22 5.92
C THR A 90 -12.99 3.27 5.25
N VAL A 91 -11.79 3.13 5.79
CA VAL A 91 -10.77 2.19 5.31
C VAL A 91 -11.25 0.74 5.42
N TYR A 92 -11.90 0.37 6.53
CA TYR A 92 -12.41 -0.99 6.71
C TYR A 92 -13.60 -1.28 5.81
N LEU A 93 -14.56 -0.36 5.70
CA LEU A 93 -15.74 -0.54 4.87
C LEU A 93 -15.37 -0.69 3.39
N ASN A 94 -14.57 0.23 2.85
CA ASN A 94 -14.28 0.26 1.42
C ASN A 94 -13.08 -0.61 1.05
N GLY A 95 -12.04 -0.65 1.90
CA GLY A 95 -10.84 -1.44 1.67
C GLY A 95 -11.07 -2.95 1.76
N LEU A 96 -12.09 -3.39 2.51
CA LEU A 96 -12.54 -4.79 2.52
C LEU A 96 -13.71 -5.05 1.55
N GLY A 97 -14.02 -4.14 0.62
CA GLY A 97 -15.16 -4.29 -0.30
C GLY A 97 -15.11 -5.56 -1.15
N GLU A 98 -13.97 -5.85 -1.79
CA GLU A 98 -13.76 -7.08 -2.57
C GLU A 98 -13.80 -8.34 -1.68
N PHE A 99 -13.22 -8.25 -0.48
CA PHE A 99 -13.28 -9.31 0.52
C PHE A 99 -14.72 -9.62 0.92
N ALA A 100 -15.51 -8.59 1.19
CA ALA A 100 -16.91 -8.74 1.57
C ALA A 100 -17.73 -9.36 0.44
N TYR A 101 -17.54 -8.86 -0.79
CA TYR A 101 -18.21 -9.38 -1.97
C TYR A 101 -17.92 -10.87 -2.19
N ARG A 102 -16.64 -11.27 -2.19
CA ARG A 102 -16.24 -12.66 -2.43
C ARG A 102 -16.73 -13.63 -1.36
N ASN A 103 -16.91 -13.15 -0.13
CA ASN A 103 -17.34 -13.97 1.00
C ASN A 103 -18.84 -13.84 1.30
N GLY A 104 -19.61 -13.10 0.47
CA GLY A 104 -21.05 -12.90 0.70
C GLY A 104 -21.37 -12.12 1.98
N LEU A 105 -20.46 -11.27 2.44
CA LEU A 105 -20.59 -10.50 3.69
C LEU A 105 -21.11 -9.09 3.42
N ASN A 106 -21.85 -8.54 4.37
CA ASN A 106 -22.20 -7.12 4.41
C ASN A 106 -21.46 -6.43 5.57
N LEU A 107 -20.56 -5.50 5.22
CA LEU A 107 -19.75 -4.76 6.20
C LEU A 107 -20.34 -3.41 6.60
N ARG A 108 -21.47 -2.99 6.03
CA ARG A 108 -22.10 -1.69 6.35
C ARG A 108 -22.47 -1.65 7.84
N GLY A 109 -21.86 -0.72 8.57
CA GLY A 109 -22.04 -0.56 10.02
C GLY A 109 -21.48 -1.70 10.86
N ARG A 110 -20.74 -2.65 10.27
CA ARG A 110 -20.22 -3.84 10.96
C ARG A 110 -18.99 -3.54 11.81
N PHE A 111 -18.16 -2.61 11.36
CA PHE A 111 -16.96 -2.16 12.05
C PHE A 111 -17.20 -0.75 12.58
N ARG A 112 -17.16 -0.61 13.91
CA ARG A 112 -17.33 0.67 14.62
C ARG A 112 -16.28 0.77 15.71
N LEU A 113 -15.57 1.88 15.77
CA LEU A 113 -14.56 2.11 16.80
C LEU A 113 -15.16 2.89 17.98
N PRO A 114 -14.76 2.59 19.22
CA PRO A 114 -15.11 3.42 20.36
C PRO A 114 -14.45 4.80 20.24
N VAL A 115 -15.24 5.86 20.41
CA VAL A 115 -14.76 7.26 20.41
C VAL A 115 -14.76 7.75 21.85
N GLU A 116 -13.57 7.78 22.43
CA GLU A 116 -13.36 8.07 23.86
C GLU A 116 -12.40 9.24 24.10
N ALA A 117 -11.83 9.83 23.03
CA ALA A 117 -11.03 11.04 23.12
C ALA A 117 -11.77 12.24 22.53
N GLN A 118 -11.45 13.43 23.07
CA GLN A 118 -11.88 14.70 22.49
C GLN A 118 -11.06 15.03 21.25
N ALA A 119 -11.63 15.85 20.37
CA ALA A 119 -10.91 16.35 19.20
C ALA A 119 -9.67 17.16 19.63
N GLU A 120 -8.51 16.79 19.12
CA GLU A 120 -7.28 17.54 19.36
C GLU A 120 -7.18 18.78 18.45
N PRO A 121 -6.42 19.82 18.89
CA PRO A 121 -6.03 20.92 18.01
C PRO A 121 -5.31 20.44 16.75
N ALA A 122 -5.26 21.30 15.73
CA ALA A 122 -4.47 21.03 14.53
C ALA A 122 -3.03 20.67 14.89
N ALA A 123 -2.48 19.66 14.23
CA ALA A 123 -1.04 19.43 14.25
C ALA A 123 -0.31 20.70 13.81
N GLN A 124 0.83 20.94 14.44
CA GLN A 124 1.75 22.01 14.08
C GLN A 124 2.80 21.48 13.10
N PRO A 125 3.46 22.35 12.31
CA PRO A 125 4.64 21.93 11.55
C PRO A 125 5.76 21.49 12.50
N LEU A 126 6.48 20.43 12.14
CA LEU A 126 7.57 19.87 12.93
C LEU A 126 8.95 20.34 12.48
N GLY A 127 9.04 21.06 11.35
CA GLY A 127 10.30 21.42 10.72
C GLY A 127 10.93 20.22 10.01
N LEU A 128 10.12 19.38 9.37
CA LEU A 128 10.60 18.23 8.60
C LEU A 128 11.45 18.70 7.42
N ARG A 129 12.48 17.90 7.09
CA ARG A 129 13.38 18.22 5.97
C ARG A 129 12.70 17.89 4.64
N GLU A 130 12.83 18.80 3.67
CA GLU A 130 12.36 18.58 2.30
C GLU A 130 13.05 17.35 1.68
N HIS A 131 12.32 16.23 1.59
CA HIS A 131 12.81 14.96 1.08
C HIS A 131 11.68 13.94 0.89
N ALA A 132 11.61 13.31 -0.28
CA ALA A 132 10.61 12.31 -0.60
C ALA A 132 11.02 10.89 -0.17
N LEU A 133 10.21 10.24 0.66
CA LEU A 133 10.15 8.79 0.70
C LEU A 133 9.22 8.31 -0.42
N VAL A 134 9.80 7.90 -1.54
CA VAL A 134 9.04 7.46 -2.73
C VAL A 134 8.87 5.95 -2.71
N ALA A 135 7.61 5.49 -2.71
CA ALA A 135 7.28 4.08 -2.71
C ALA A 135 7.67 3.43 -4.05
N ILE A 136 8.39 2.30 -3.99
CA ILE A 136 8.74 1.50 -5.16
C ILE A 136 8.08 0.11 -5.12
N GLY A 137 7.36 -0.22 -6.19
CA GLY A 137 6.65 -1.50 -6.35
C GLY A 137 7.29 -2.47 -7.35
N GLY A 138 8.40 -2.07 -8.00
CA GLY A 138 9.07 -2.84 -9.06
C GLY A 138 8.37 -2.77 -10.43
N GLY A 139 7.23 -2.08 -10.51
CA GLY A 139 6.51 -1.82 -11.75
C GLY A 139 6.89 -0.50 -12.42
N LYS A 140 6.30 -0.25 -13.59
CA LYS A 140 6.55 0.94 -14.42
C LYS A 140 6.22 2.26 -13.71
N ASP A 141 5.15 2.28 -12.93
CA ASP A 141 4.57 3.51 -12.36
C ASP A 141 5.52 4.15 -11.35
N SER A 142 6.02 3.37 -10.40
CA SER A 142 7.00 3.85 -9.43
C SER A 142 8.27 4.39 -10.10
N LEU A 143 8.72 3.77 -11.20
CA LEU A 143 9.90 4.24 -11.92
C LEU A 143 9.65 5.58 -12.62
N VAL A 144 8.44 5.80 -13.15
CA VAL A 144 8.05 7.10 -13.72
C VAL A 144 8.05 8.19 -12.64
N SER A 145 7.50 7.91 -11.45
CA SER A 145 7.54 8.88 -10.34
C SER A 145 8.97 9.18 -9.88
N ILE A 146 9.81 8.15 -9.75
CA ILE A 146 11.20 8.29 -9.33
C ILE A 146 12.00 9.17 -10.31
N GLU A 147 11.87 8.93 -11.62
CA GLU A 147 12.54 9.76 -12.63
C GLU A 147 11.96 11.18 -12.68
N ALA A 148 10.66 11.36 -12.45
CA ALA A 148 10.06 12.69 -12.38
C ALA A 148 10.59 13.50 -11.19
N LEU A 149 10.69 12.90 -10.00
CA LEU A 149 11.29 13.53 -8.81
C LEU A 149 12.77 13.87 -9.06
N ARG A 150 13.53 12.94 -9.66
CA ARG A 150 14.94 13.17 -10.01
C ARG A 150 15.10 14.35 -10.97
N HIS A 151 14.26 14.43 -12.00
CA HIS A 151 14.30 15.54 -12.96
C HIS A 151 13.90 16.89 -12.34
N ALA A 152 12.98 16.86 -11.37
CA ALA A 152 12.58 18.04 -10.60
C ALA A 152 13.62 18.47 -9.55
N GLY A 153 14.69 17.71 -9.34
CA GLY A 153 15.71 18.00 -8.33
C GLY A 153 15.27 17.73 -6.89
N VAL A 154 14.18 16.99 -6.68
CA VAL A 154 13.69 16.65 -5.34
C VAL A 154 14.54 15.53 -4.76
N ALA A 155 15.12 15.76 -3.58
CA ALA A 155 15.86 14.74 -2.86
C ALA A 155 14.92 13.56 -2.50
N ALA A 156 15.30 12.33 -2.84
CA ALA A 156 14.43 11.18 -2.70
C ALA A 156 15.16 9.93 -2.19
N THR A 157 14.47 9.15 -1.36
CA THR A 157 14.85 7.80 -0.94
C THR A 157 13.81 6.81 -1.48
N VAL A 158 14.24 5.86 -2.30
CA VAL A 158 13.36 4.80 -2.80
C VAL A 158 13.07 3.82 -1.68
N THR A 159 11.79 3.64 -1.37
CA THR A 159 11.35 2.94 -0.17
C THR A 159 10.40 1.80 -0.53
N TRP A 160 10.61 0.63 0.05
CA TRP A 160 9.68 -0.49 -0.08
C TRP A 160 9.53 -1.24 1.24
N ILE A 161 8.47 -2.05 1.32
CA ILE A 161 8.11 -2.80 2.51
C ILE A 161 8.17 -4.29 2.18
N GLY A 162 8.84 -5.07 3.05
CA GLY A 162 8.93 -6.52 2.94
C GLY A 162 10.10 -7.03 2.09
N GLY A 163 10.10 -8.34 1.81
CA GLY A 163 11.27 -9.08 1.29
C GLY A 163 11.35 -9.30 -0.22
N SER A 164 10.71 -8.47 -1.05
CA SER A 164 10.68 -8.71 -2.51
C SER A 164 12.04 -8.44 -3.18
N GLN A 165 12.71 -9.50 -3.66
CA GLN A 165 13.97 -9.39 -4.41
C GLN A 165 13.79 -8.65 -5.74
N LEU A 166 12.61 -8.75 -6.36
CA LEU A 166 12.32 -8.02 -7.61
C LEU A 166 12.27 -6.51 -7.38
N ILE A 167 11.59 -6.09 -6.31
CA ILE A 167 11.52 -4.67 -5.94
C ILE A 167 12.90 -4.17 -5.56
N ARG A 168 13.67 -4.95 -4.79
CA ARG A 168 15.05 -4.64 -4.44
C ARG A 168 15.93 -4.42 -5.67
N ALA A 169 15.91 -5.33 -6.64
CA ALA A 169 16.69 -5.21 -7.87
C ALA A 169 16.29 -3.97 -8.70
N CYS A 170 15.01 -3.59 -8.70
CA CYS A 170 14.56 -2.33 -9.29
C CYS A 170 15.06 -1.11 -8.51
N ALA A 171 14.99 -1.15 -7.18
CA ALA A 171 15.44 -0.06 -6.30
C ALA A 171 16.95 0.20 -6.46
N GLU A 172 17.75 -0.87 -6.41
CA GLU A 172 19.20 -0.81 -6.64
C GLU A 172 19.53 -0.20 -8.01
N ARG A 173 18.75 -0.56 -9.04
CA ARG A 173 18.93 0.00 -10.37
C ARG A 173 18.72 1.52 -10.41
N THR A 174 17.91 2.10 -9.53
CA THR A 174 17.70 3.56 -9.53
C THR A 174 18.94 4.36 -9.14
N GLY A 175 19.92 3.76 -8.45
CA GLY A 175 21.08 4.48 -7.93
C GLY A 175 20.78 5.54 -6.86
N LEU A 176 19.55 5.58 -6.32
CA LEU A 176 19.14 6.49 -5.25
C LEU A 176 19.36 5.85 -3.86
N PRO A 177 19.42 6.66 -2.78
CA PRO A 177 19.31 6.15 -1.42
C PRO A 177 18.10 5.22 -1.28
N MET A 178 18.28 4.13 -0.54
CA MET A 178 17.26 3.09 -0.38
C MET A 178 16.84 2.93 1.08
N LEU A 179 15.56 2.66 1.29
CA LEU A 179 15.01 2.31 2.61
C LEU A 179 14.12 1.07 2.48
N ASN A 180 14.58 -0.06 3.02
CA ASN A 180 13.77 -1.27 3.09
C ASN A 180 13.16 -1.41 4.49
N ILE A 181 11.84 -1.33 4.58
CA ILE A 181 11.10 -1.46 5.83
C ILE A 181 10.70 -2.92 6.02
N GLY A 182 11.10 -3.51 7.14
CA GLY A 182 10.67 -4.85 7.54
C GLY A 182 9.19 -4.85 7.94
N ARG A 183 8.47 -5.91 7.58
CA ARG A 183 7.11 -6.17 8.07
C ARG A 183 6.92 -7.66 8.29
N THR A 184 6.53 -8.04 9.50
CA THR A 184 6.28 -9.43 9.88
C THR A 184 4.88 -9.53 10.48
N LEU A 185 4.01 -10.28 9.82
CA LEU A 185 2.67 -10.60 10.34
C LEU A 185 2.78 -11.63 11.47
N ALA A 186 1.82 -11.59 12.40
CA ALA A 186 1.77 -12.56 13.50
C ALA A 186 1.60 -14.00 12.95
N PRO A 187 2.42 -14.98 13.38
CA PRO A 187 2.29 -16.39 12.97
C PRO A 187 0.89 -16.97 13.18
N GLU A 188 0.21 -16.55 14.24
CA GLU A 188 -1.14 -16.96 14.63
C GLU A 188 -2.18 -16.64 13.53
N LEU A 189 -1.99 -15.55 12.77
CA LEU A 189 -2.88 -15.21 11.66
C LEU A 189 -2.84 -16.29 10.56
N PHE A 190 -1.68 -16.88 10.31
CA PHE A 190 -1.55 -17.97 9.35
C PHE A 190 -2.19 -19.27 9.87
N GLU A 191 -2.15 -19.50 11.18
CA GLU A 191 -2.85 -20.62 11.81
C GLU A 191 -4.37 -20.45 11.71
N LEU A 192 -4.90 -19.26 12.01
CA LEU A 192 -6.33 -18.96 11.82
C LEU A 192 -6.77 -19.21 10.37
N ASN A 193 -5.96 -18.79 9.39
CA ASN A 193 -6.24 -19.08 7.97
C ASN A 193 -6.27 -20.59 7.67
N ARG A 194 -5.36 -21.39 8.24
CA ARG A 194 -5.38 -22.86 8.11
C ARG A 194 -6.62 -23.50 8.72
N GLN A 195 -7.17 -22.88 9.76
CA GLN A 195 -8.40 -23.31 10.44
C GLN A 195 -9.69 -22.85 9.74
N GLY A 196 -9.58 -22.24 8.55
CA GLY A 196 -10.75 -21.82 7.76
C GLY A 196 -11.27 -20.42 8.10
N ALA A 197 -10.46 -19.57 8.72
CA ALA A 197 -10.79 -18.15 8.87
C ALA A 197 -11.09 -17.48 7.52
N TRP A 198 -11.91 -16.45 7.55
CA TRP A 198 -12.22 -15.67 6.35
C TRP A 198 -10.95 -15.10 5.74
N ASN A 199 -10.83 -15.24 4.42
CA ASN A 199 -9.67 -14.76 3.70
C ASN A 199 -10.06 -14.02 2.41
N GLY A 200 -9.13 -13.26 1.86
CA GLY A 200 -9.35 -12.41 0.70
C GLY A 200 -8.54 -11.12 0.75
N HIS A 201 -8.87 -10.22 -0.17
CA HIS A 201 -8.19 -8.94 -0.36
C HIS A 201 -8.18 -8.09 0.92
N ILE A 202 -7.09 -7.35 1.14
CA ILE A 202 -6.98 -6.29 2.15
C ILE A 202 -6.42 -5.03 1.49
N PRO A 203 -6.70 -3.83 2.02
CA PRO A 203 -6.20 -2.57 1.45
C PRO A 203 -4.70 -2.37 1.74
N VAL A 204 -3.84 -3.14 1.07
CA VAL A 204 -2.37 -3.12 1.28
C VAL A 204 -1.80 -1.72 1.10
N THR A 205 -2.30 -0.92 0.14
CA THR A 205 -1.82 0.46 -0.04
C THR A 205 -2.11 1.32 1.19
N ALA A 206 -3.26 1.14 1.87
CA ALA A 206 -3.56 1.88 3.09
C ALA A 206 -2.58 1.52 4.22
N VAL A 207 -2.30 0.23 4.41
CA VAL A 207 -1.31 -0.25 5.38
C VAL A 207 0.08 0.30 5.07
N ASN A 208 0.52 0.20 3.81
CA ASN A 208 1.81 0.73 3.38
C ASN A 208 1.89 2.25 3.54
N SER A 209 0.78 2.97 3.34
CA SER A 209 0.72 4.43 3.52
C SER A 209 0.95 4.82 4.98
N ALA A 210 0.32 4.12 5.92
CA ALA A 210 0.54 4.33 7.35
C ALA A 210 1.97 3.97 7.79
N ILE A 211 2.53 2.88 7.26
CA ILE A 211 3.94 2.51 7.50
C ILE A 211 4.89 3.61 6.99
N MET A 212 4.65 4.12 5.79
CA MET A 212 5.47 5.17 5.16
C MET A 212 5.39 6.50 5.92
N VAL A 213 4.22 6.86 6.46
CA VAL A 213 4.05 8.05 7.32
C VAL A 213 4.85 7.92 8.61
N LEU A 214 4.78 6.76 9.28
CA LEU A 214 5.61 6.48 10.46
C LEU A 214 7.10 6.59 10.11
N ALA A 215 7.54 5.97 9.01
CA ALA A 215 8.92 6.04 8.56
C ALA A 215 9.36 7.47 8.22
N ALA A 216 8.52 8.28 7.58
CA ALA A 216 8.83 9.67 7.25
C ALA A 216 9.09 10.51 8.51
N LEU A 217 8.25 10.37 9.53
CA LEU A 217 8.45 11.06 10.82
C LEU A 217 9.71 10.60 11.52
N VAL A 218 10.00 9.30 11.50
CA VAL A 218 11.19 8.72 12.13
C VAL A 218 12.47 9.12 11.38
N GLN A 219 12.42 9.29 10.06
CA GLN A 219 13.53 9.79 9.24
C GLN A 219 13.63 11.32 9.18
N GLY A 220 12.58 12.03 9.59
CA GLY A 220 12.57 13.49 9.69
C GLY A 220 12.39 14.17 8.35
N VAL A 221 11.54 13.59 7.50
CA VAL A 221 11.33 14.01 6.12
C VAL A 221 9.86 14.30 5.85
N ASP A 222 9.61 15.24 4.96
CA ASP A 222 8.32 15.92 4.79
C ASP A 222 7.39 15.28 3.75
N GLN A 223 7.84 14.27 3.01
CA GLN A 223 7.08 13.74 1.88
C GLN A 223 7.00 12.21 1.86
N VAL A 224 5.78 11.71 1.70
CA VAL A 224 5.46 10.32 1.35
C VAL A 224 4.81 10.29 -0.02
N VAL A 225 5.50 9.69 -0.99
CA VAL A 225 5.10 9.74 -2.39
C VAL A 225 4.75 8.36 -2.92
N PHE A 226 3.53 8.18 -3.39
CA PHE A 226 3.08 7.01 -4.13
C PHE A 226 2.96 7.30 -5.63
N SER A 227 2.69 6.26 -6.40
CA SER A 227 2.60 6.33 -7.88
C SER A 227 1.24 5.87 -8.40
N ASN A 228 0.18 6.04 -7.62
CA ASN A 228 -1.16 5.71 -8.08
C ASN A 228 -1.62 6.73 -9.13
N GLU A 229 -2.13 6.25 -10.26
CA GLU A 229 -2.62 7.09 -11.35
C GLU A 229 -4.15 7.25 -11.30
N ARG A 230 -4.73 7.98 -12.24
CA ARG A 230 -6.16 8.36 -12.23
C ARG A 230 -7.10 7.16 -12.19
N SER A 231 -6.85 6.13 -13.00
CA SER A 231 -7.73 4.97 -13.16
C SER A 231 -7.85 4.08 -11.92
N ALA A 232 -6.88 4.14 -11.00
CA ALA A 232 -6.95 3.47 -9.70
C ALA A 232 -8.16 3.90 -8.84
N SER A 233 -8.85 4.97 -9.20
CA SER A 233 -10.08 5.42 -8.52
C SER A 233 -11.34 4.66 -8.94
N TYR A 234 -11.34 3.96 -10.07
CA TYR A 234 -12.53 3.28 -10.59
C TYR A 234 -12.67 1.86 -10.04
N GLY A 235 -13.87 1.51 -9.59
CA GLY A 235 -14.26 0.14 -9.26
C GLY A 235 -15.21 -0.47 -10.29
N SER A 236 -15.42 -1.79 -10.17
CA SER A 236 -16.43 -2.48 -10.97
C SER A 236 -17.81 -2.20 -10.38
N GLN A 237 -18.80 -1.89 -11.25
CA GLN A 237 -20.19 -1.79 -10.83
C GLN A 237 -20.77 -3.19 -10.70
N ILE A 238 -21.17 -3.56 -9.48
CA ILE A 238 -21.73 -4.89 -9.20
C ILE A 238 -23.19 -4.73 -8.76
N ALA A 239 -24.08 -5.42 -9.49
CA ALA A 239 -25.52 -5.38 -9.21
C ALA A 239 -25.82 -5.78 -7.76
N GLY A 240 -26.58 -4.94 -7.05
CA GLY A 240 -26.98 -5.18 -5.65
C GLY A 240 -25.95 -4.81 -4.58
N THR A 241 -24.68 -4.58 -4.93
CA THR A 241 -23.63 -4.18 -3.96
C THR A 241 -23.15 -2.74 -4.17
N GLY A 242 -23.28 -2.20 -5.39
CA GLY A 242 -22.78 -0.89 -5.79
C GLY A 242 -21.38 -0.99 -6.43
N GLU A 243 -20.62 0.10 -6.39
CA GLU A 243 -19.24 0.08 -6.85
C GLU A 243 -18.34 -0.71 -5.88
N VAL A 244 -17.61 -1.70 -6.39
CA VAL A 244 -16.57 -2.43 -5.66
C VAL A 244 -15.23 -2.17 -6.33
N ASN A 245 -14.43 -1.31 -5.70
CA ASN A 245 -13.06 -1.06 -6.13
C ASN A 245 -12.09 -2.02 -5.43
N HIS A 246 -11.62 -3.01 -6.19
CA HIS A 246 -10.64 -4.03 -5.76
C HIS A 246 -9.30 -3.45 -5.27
N GLN A 247 -9.01 -2.18 -5.56
CA GLN A 247 -7.85 -1.45 -5.07
C GLN A 247 -8.27 -0.07 -4.55
N TRP A 248 -9.39 0.04 -3.82
CA TRP A 248 -9.93 1.32 -3.31
C TRP A 248 -8.88 2.19 -2.60
N SER A 249 -7.97 1.57 -1.85
CA SER A 249 -6.87 2.27 -1.16
C SER A 249 -5.81 2.89 -2.08
N LYS A 250 -5.92 2.75 -3.40
CA LYS A 250 -5.15 3.49 -4.41
C LYS A 250 -5.95 4.62 -5.05
N GLY A 251 -7.24 4.72 -4.76
CA GLY A 251 -8.13 5.73 -5.32
C GLY A 251 -7.97 7.10 -4.67
N TRP A 252 -8.48 8.12 -5.35
CA TRP A 252 -8.43 9.51 -4.89
C TRP A 252 -9.13 9.74 -3.55
N ALA A 253 -10.25 9.06 -3.30
CA ALA A 253 -11.01 9.20 -2.06
C ALA A 253 -10.17 8.82 -0.82
N PHE A 254 -9.44 7.71 -0.89
CA PHE A 254 -8.52 7.31 0.18
C PHE A 254 -7.37 8.30 0.30
N GLU A 255 -6.71 8.65 -0.81
CA GLU A 255 -5.55 9.53 -0.80
C GLU A 255 -5.85 10.89 -0.16
N LYS A 256 -6.97 11.51 -0.56
CA LYS A 256 -7.42 12.78 0.00
C LYS A 256 -7.72 12.66 1.50
N ALA A 257 -8.55 11.70 1.90
CA ALA A 257 -8.96 11.54 3.30
C ALA A 257 -7.77 11.21 4.22
N PHE A 258 -6.87 10.33 3.77
CA PHE A 258 -5.68 9.95 4.52
C PHE A 258 -4.68 11.10 4.60
N GLY A 259 -4.40 11.79 3.49
CA GLY A 259 -3.49 12.95 3.46
C GLY A 259 -3.98 14.11 4.32
N GLU A 260 -5.28 14.45 4.24
CA GLU A 260 -5.91 15.47 5.09
C GLU A 260 -5.81 15.09 6.57
N HIS A 261 -6.03 13.82 6.92
CA HIS A 261 -5.90 13.36 8.29
C HIS A 261 -4.44 13.44 8.79
N VAL A 262 -3.46 13.04 7.97
CA VAL A 262 -2.03 13.14 8.31
C VAL A 262 -1.65 14.60 8.58
N GLN A 263 -2.01 15.53 7.70
CA GLN A 263 -1.70 16.95 7.90
C GLN A 263 -2.43 17.55 9.10
N ARG A 264 -3.69 17.16 9.33
CA ARG A 264 -4.50 17.72 10.41
C ARG A 264 -4.13 17.18 11.79
N HIS A 265 -3.83 15.88 11.91
CA HIS A 265 -3.70 15.21 13.21
C HIS A 265 -2.25 14.80 13.51
N VAL A 266 -1.42 14.54 12.51
CA VAL A 266 -0.07 14.00 12.71
C VAL A 266 1.00 15.09 12.62
N ALA A 267 1.15 15.75 11.48
CA ALA A 267 2.14 16.81 11.26
C ALA A 267 1.72 17.69 10.08
N ALA A 268 1.61 19.02 10.27
CA ALA A 268 1.07 19.91 9.24
C ALA A 268 1.97 20.05 8.00
N ASP A 269 3.26 19.79 8.17
CA ASP A 269 4.30 19.81 7.14
C ASP A 269 4.65 18.41 6.61
N LEU A 270 3.84 17.37 6.88
CA LEU A 270 4.00 16.05 6.28
C LEU A 270 3.00 15.84 5.14
N HIS A 271 3.51 15.76 3.92
CA HIS A 271 2.73 15.65 2.69
C HIS A 271 2.66 14.20 2.19
N TYR A 272 1.46 13.64 2.18
CA TYR A 272 1.15 12.35 1.56
C TYR A 272 0.40 12.55 0.25
N TYR A 273 0.91 12.01 -0.87
CA TYR A 273 0.26 12.13 -2.18
C TYR A 273 0.70 11.07 -3.19
N SER A 274 -0.08 10.89 -4.26
CA SER A 274 0.35 10.12 -5.43
C SER A 274 0.77 11.03 -6.57
N LEU A 275 2.03 10.99 -6.98
CA LEU A 275 2.58 11.91 -7.99
C LEU A 275 1.93 11.71 -9.38
N LEU A 276 1.43 10.52 -9.69
CA LEU A 276 0.85 10.20 -11.00
C LEU A 276 -0.66 10.43 -11.08
N ARG A 277 -1.30 10.95 -10.02
CA ARG A 277 -2.76 11.16 -9.99
C ARG A 277 -3.33 11.88 -11.23
N PRO A 278 -2.66 12.88 -11.83
CA PRO A 278 -3.18 13.55 -13.02
C PRO A 278 -3.13 12.72 -14.31
N LEU A 279 -2.34 11.65 -14.33
CA LEU A 279 -2.06 10.84 -15.52
C LEU A 279 -3.03 9.67 -15.64
N SER A 280 -3.30 9.26 -16.88
CA SER A 280 -3.88 7.94 -17.16
C SER A 280 -2.79 6.88 -17.24
N GLU A 281 -3.16 5.62 -17.04
CA GLU A 281 -2.31 4.46 -17.33
C GLU A 281 -1.56 4.56 -18.67
N LEU A 282 -2.24 4.97 -19.75
CA LEU A 282 -1.62 5.12 -21.08
C LEU A 282 -0.58 6.25 -21.11
N ALA A 283 -0.83 7.37 -20.40
CA ALA A 283 0.14 8.45 -20.27
C ALA A 283 1.37 8.02 -19.46
N VAL A 284 1.17 7.23 -18.40
CA VAL A 284 2.26 6.64 -17.62
C VAL A 284 3.08 5.66 -18.47
N ALA A 285 2.42 4.79 -19.25
CA ALA A 285 3.07 3.88 -20.18
C ALA A 285 3.91 4.62 -21.23
N ARG A 286 3.37 5.70 -21.81
CA ARG A 286 4.10 6.58 -22.74
C ARG A 286 5.34 7.20 -22.08
N GLN A 287 5.20 7.68 -20.84
CA GLN A 287 6.31 8.29 -20.13
C GLN A 287 7.41 7.26 -19.81
N PHE A 288 7.03 6.07 -19.34
CA PHE A 288 7.96 4.97 -19.08
C PHE A 288 8.73 4.55 -20.35
N ALA A 289 8.05 4.50 -21.50
CA ALA A 289 8.65 4.07 -22.76
C ALA A 289 9.80 4.98 -23.25
N ARG A 290 9.94 6.20 -22.71
CA ARG A 290 11.02 7.15 -23.07
C ARG A 290 12.41 6.73 -22.58
N THR A 291 12.50 5.79 -21.64
CA THR A 291 13.78 5.27 -21.13
C THR A 291 13.82 3.76 -21.26
N ASP A 292 14.98 3.19 -21.60
CA ASP A 292 15.24 1.74 -21.63
C ASP A 292 16.07 1.26 -20.43
N TYR A 293 16.47 2.19 -19.55
CA TYR A 293 17.37 1.95 -18.44
C TYR A 293 16.91 0.85 -17.46
N TYR A 294 15.60 0.63 -17.40
CA TYR A 294 14.93 -0.32 -16.51
C TYR A 294 14.42 -1.59 -17.20
N ASP A 295 14.56 -1.74 -18.53
CA ASP A 295 14.01 -2.85 -19.32
C ASP A 295 14.30 -4.23 -18.71
N ALA A 296 15.53 -4.38 -18.22
CA ALA A 296 16.04 -5.61 -17.62
C ALA A 296 15.85 -5.69 -16.10
N HIS A 297 14.92 -4.95 -15.50
CA HIS A 297 14.68 -4.97 -14.06
C HIS A 297 13.19 -5.01 -13.70
N PHE A 298 12.36 -4.18 -14.34
CA PHE A 298 10.96 -4.01 -13.94
C PHE A 298 10.07 -5.22 -14.23
N SER A 299 9.06 -5.41 -13.39
CA SER A 299 7.92 -6.30 -13.67
C SER A 299 6.71 -5.94 -12.84
N SER A 300 5.53 -6.07 -13.45
CA SER A 300 4.24 -6.03 -12.76
C SER A 300 3.49 -7.35 -12.85
N CYS A 301 4.14 -8.43 -13.27
CA CYS A 301 3.51 -9.75 -13.38
C CYS A 301 2.89 -10.20 -12.04
N ASN A 302 1.60 -10.53 -12.03
CA ASN A 302 0.86 -10.92 -10.82
C ASN A 302 1.55 -12.08 -10.06
N ARG A 303 2.10 -13.05 -10.80
CA ARG A 303 2.74 -14.25 -10.22
C ARG A 303 4.00 -13.94 -9.40
N ASN A 304 4.63 -12.77 -9.58
CA ASN A 304 5.81 -12.38 -8.80
C ASN A 304 5.47 -12.00 -7.35
N PHE A 305 4.21 -11.67 -7.08
CA PHE A 305 3.79 -11.07 -5.81
C PHE A 305 2.88 -11.97 -4.98
N HIS A 306 2.75 -13.25 -5.36
CA HIS A 306 2.09 -14.24 -4.52
C HIS A 306 2.93 -14.53 -3.28
N ILE A 307 2.29 -14.55 -2.10
CA ILE A 307 2.93 -14.85 -0.81
C ILE A 307 3.32 -16.33 -0.74
N LEU A 308 2.47 -17.22 -1.28
CA LEU A 308 2.66 -18.67 -1.34
C LEU A 308 2.62 -19.14 -2.80
N GLY A 309 3.43 -20.14 -3.15
CA GLY A 309 3.47 -20.76 -4.47
C GLY A 309 4.74 -20.46 -5.28
N GLU A 310 4.85 -21.11 -6.44
CA GLU A 310 6.00 -20.97 -7.33
C GLU A 310 6.05 -19.58 -7.97
N ARG A 311 7.24 -18.97 -7.92
CA ARG A 311 7.55 -17.73 -8.65
C ARG A 311 8.05 -18.09 -10.04
N PRO A 312 7.68 -17.32 -11.08
CA PRO A 312 8.11 -17.64 -12.43
C PRO A 312 9.63 -17.51 -12.56
N VAL A 313 10.25 -18.42 -13.32
CA VAL A 313 11.69 -18.41 -13.63
C VAL A 313 12.08 -17.11 -14.36
N ASN A 314 11.18 -16.64 -15.23
CA ASN A 314 11.28 -15.35 -15.90
C ASN A 314 10.42 -14.30 -15.19
N ARG A 315 10.88 -13.04 -15.18
CA ARG A 315 10.12 -11.92 -14.58
C ARG A 315 8.72 -11.71 -15.13
N TRP A 316 8.45 -12.16 -16.36
CA TRP A 316 7.16 -12.08 -17.03
C TRP A 316 6.68 -13.48 -17.37
N CYS A 317 5.53 -13.89 -16.84
CA CYS A 317 4.94 -15.18 -17.20
C CYS A 317 4.27 -15.17 -18.58
N GLY A 318 3.95 -13.99 -19.10
CA GLY A 318 3.35 -13.82 -20.42
C GLY A 318 1.90 -14.27 -20.55
N VAL A 319 1.26 -14.78 -19.50
CA VAL A 319 -0.10 -15.36 -19.56
C VAL A 319 -1.10 -14.77 -18.56
N CYS A 320 -0.64 -13.99 -17.57
CA CYS A 320 -1.56 -13.38 -16.60
C CYS A 320 -2.14 -12.06 -17.14
N PRO A 321 -3.32 -11.62 -16.66
CA PRO A 321 -3.98 -10.39 -17.13
C PRO A 321 -3.06 -9.16 -17.07
N LYS A 322 -2.19 -9.07 -16.05
CA LYS A 322 -1.25 -7.95 -15.94
C LYS A 322 -0.11 -8.00 -16.96
N CYS A 323 0.29 -9.19 -17.43
CA CYS A 323 1.24 -9.30 -18.55
C CYS A 323 0.59 -8.82 -19.85
N HIS A 324 -0.63 -9.27 -20.15
CA HIS A 324 -1.40 -8.85 -21.33
C HIS A 324 -1.61 -7.33 -21.32
N PHE A 325 -2.09 -6.79 -20.20
CA PHE A 325 -2.32 -5.36 -20.04
C PHE A 325 -1.05 -4.53 -20.25
N VAL A 326 0.06 -4.87 -19.58
CA VAL A 326 1.30 -4.09 -19.71
C VAL A 326 1.89 -4.20 -21.12
N PHE A 327 1.81 -5.38 -21.76
CA PHE A 327 2.26 -5.54 -23.14
C PHE A 327 1.47 -4.61 -24.08
N LEU A 328 0.13 -4.62 -23.99
CA LEU A 328 -0.73 -3.74 -24.78
C LEU A 328 -0.49 -2.26 -24.49
N ALA A 329 -0.35 -1.88 -23.21
CA ALA A 329 -0.16 -0.48 -22.84
C ALA A 329 1.16 0.10 -23.35
N LEU A 330 2.22 -0.72 -23.47
CA LEU A 330 3.54 -0.30 -23.93
C LEU A 330 3.71 -0.40 -25.45
N ALA A 331 2.97 -1.29 -26.13
CA ALA A 331 3.10 -1.54 -27.57
C ALA A 331 3.00 -0.29 -28.47
N PRO A 332 2.12 0.70 -28.21
CA PRO A 332 2.06 1.93 -29.01
C PRO A 332 3.30 2.82 -28.91
N PHE A 333 4.14 2.63 -27.88
CA PHE A 333 5.23 3.55 -27.54
C PHE A 333 6.62 2.91 -27.59
N MET A 334 6.72 1.60 -27.84
CA MET A 334 7.98 0.88 -27.91
C MET A 334 8.16 0.17 -29.26
N PRO A 335 9.38 0.15 -29.82
CA PRO A 335 9.68 -0.74 -30.95
C PRO A 335 9.38 -2.20 -30.62
N LYS A 336 8.81 -2.95 -31.56
CA LYS A 336 8.49 -4.39 -31.40
C LYS A 336 9.66 -5.18 -30.82
N THR A 337 10.87 -4.98 -31.34
CA THR A 337 12.08 -5.70 -30.91
C THR A 337 12.41 -5.48 -29.43
N ARG A 338 12.26 -4.25 -28.93
CA ARG A 338 12.46 -3.91 -27.52
C ARG A 338 11.41 -4.57 -26.63
N LEU A 339 10.13 -4.46 -27.01
CA LEU A 339 9.03 -5.03 -26.24
C LEU A 339 9.12 -6.56 -26.14
N VAL A 340 9.40 -7.24 -27.26
CA VAL A 340 9.63 -8.69 -27.28
C VAL A 340 10.81 -9.10 -26.42
N ARG A 341 11.91 -8.32 -26.42
CA ARG A 341 13.06 -8.58 -25.55
C ARG A 341 12.70 -8.50 -24.06
N ILE A 342 11.88 -7.53 -23.65
CA ILE A 342 11.44 -7.38 -22.25
C ILE A 342 10.62 -8.60 -21.79
N PHE A 343 9.68 -9.04 -22.63
CA PHE A 343 8.73 -10.11 -22.29
C PHE A 343 9.23 -11.52 -22.64
N GLY A 344 10.30 -11.63 -23.43
CA GLY A 344 10.85 -12.89 -23.95
C GLY A 344 10.07 -13.48 -25.13
N ARG A 345 8.91 -12.93 -25.48
CA ARG A 345 8.07 -13.37 -26.61
C ARG A 345 7.10 -12.27 -27.04
N ASN A 346 6.53 -12.41 -28.24
CA ASN A 346 5.49 -11.52 -28.75
C ASN A 346 4.11 -12.05 -28.36
N LEU A 347 3.44 -11.42 -27.39
CA LEU A 347 2.14 -11.90 -26.91
C LEU A 347 1.01 -11.73 -27.94
N LEU A 348 1.14 -10.76 -28.86
CA LEU A 348 0.14 -10.50 -29.90
C LEU A 348 0.27 -11.41 -31.13
N ASP A 349 1.28 -12.28 -31.16
CA ASP A 349 1.60 -13.19 -32.26
C ASP A 349 1.54 -14.65 -31.78
N ASP A 350 0.83 -14.86 -30.66
CA ASP A 350 0.54 -16.14 -30.05
C ASP A 350 -0.99 -16.28 -29.96
N GLY A 351 -1.57 -17.08 -30.85
CA GLY A 351 -3.02 -17.26 -30.95
C GLY A 351 -3.66 -17.80 -29.68
N GLU A 352 -2.91 -18.51 -28.83
CA GLU A 352 -3.41 -18.99 -27.54
C GLU A 352 -3.67 -17.85 -26.53
N GLN A 353 -3.10 -16.66 -26.76
CA GLN A 353 -3.31 -15.49 -25.88
C GLN A 353 -4.60 -14.73 -26.18
N ALA A 354 -5.31 -15.02 -27.27
CA ALA A 354 -6.48 -14.27 -27.71
C ALA A 354 -7.55 -14.12 -26.60
N GLY A 355 -7.94 -15.23 -25.96
CA GLY A 355 -8.92 -15.20 -24.87
C GLY A 355 -8.47 -14.40 -23.64
N GLY A 356 -7.16 -14.28 -23.41
CA GLY A 356 -6.60 -13.45 -22.34
C GLY A 356 -6.73 -11.95 -22.63
N PHE A 357 -6.61 -11.55 -23.91
CA PHE A 357 -6.84 -10.17 -24.34
C PHE A 357 -8.34 -9.83 -24.40
N ASP A 358 -9.18 -10.77 -24.85
CA ASP A 358 -10.65 -10.59 -24.86
C ASP A 358 -11.17 -10.33 -23.44
N ALA A 359 -10.65 -11.05 -22.44
CA ALA A 359 -11.00 -10.85 -21.04
C ALA A 359 -10.66 -9.44 -20.49
N LEU A 360 -9.70 -8.72 -21.11
CA LEU A 360 -9.38 -7.35 -20.70
C LEU A 360 -10.39 -6.32 -21.21
N LEU A 361 -11.14 -6.63 -22.27
CA LEU A 361 -12.11 -5.71 -22.85
C LEU A 361 -13.41 -5.64 -22.04
N GLU A 362 -13.59 -6.57 -21.08
CA GLU A 362 -14.84 -6.75 -20.32
C GLU A 362 -16.10 -6.76 -21.24
N PHE A 363 -15.92 -7.16 -22.51
CA PHE A 363 -17.00 -7.26 -23.48
C PHE A 363 -17.79 -8.53 -23.15
N GLN A 364 -18.98 -8.37 -22.57
CA GLN A 364 -19.98 -9.43 -22.46
C GLN A 364 -21.04 -9.27 -23.55
#